data_AF-B3QRU4-F1
#
_entry.id   AF-B3QRU4-F1
#
_cell.length_a   1.000
_cell.length_b   1.000
_cell.length_c   1.000
_cell.angle_alpha   90.00
_cell.angle_beta   90.00
_cell.angle_gamma   90.00
#
_symmetry.space_group_name_H-M   'P 1'
#
loop_
_entity.id
_entity.type
_entity.pdbx_description
1 polymer ?
#
loop_
_entity_poly.entity_id
_entity_poly.type
_entity_poly.pdbx_seq_one_letter_code
_entity_poly.pdbx_strand_id
1 'polypeptide(L)'
;MIPSLFFNKTYIIMKLIIEKDGEGYLAKIEGHENLFAFAYSEKEAIIELKNVVEMIMDYHLEQINEERIIRNRLISTVEKYAVQV
;
A
#
# COMPACT_ATOMS: atom_id res chain seq x y z
N MET A 1 11.81 15.44 19.85
CA MET A 1 12.08 15.62 18.41
C MET A 1 11.40 14.47 17.69
N ILE A 2 10.24 14.72 17.07
CA ILE A 2 9.55 13.71 16.26
C ILE A 2 10.09 13.91 14.84
N PRO A 3 10.72 12.91 14.18
CA PRO A 3 11.04 13.04 12.77
C PRO A 3 9.72 13.16 12.02
N SER A 4 9.44 14.35 11.48
CA SER A 4 8.34 14.54 10.56
C SER A 4 8.65 13.76 9.28
N LEU A 5 8.07 12.58 9.14
CA LEU A 5 7.95 11.93 7.84
C LEU A 5 6.95 12.78 7.04
N PHE A 6 7.51 13.64 6.19
CA PHE A 6 6.77 14.44 5.23
C PHE A 6 6.01 13.50 4.27
N PHE A 7 4.72 13.30 4.51
CA PHE A 7 3.81 12.83 3.47
C PHE A 7 3.46 14.01 2.58
N ASN A 8 4.26 14.23 1.54
CA ASN A 8 3.87 15.09 0.43
C ASN A 8 2.70 14.42 -0.30
N LYS A 9 1.47 14.81 0.04
CA LYS A 9 0.27 14.36 -0.65
C LYS A 9 0.09 15.18 -1.93
N THR A 10 1.00 14.99 -2.89
CA THR A 10 0.73 15.33 -4.28
C THR A 10 -0.41 14.40 -4.70
N TYR A 11 -1.52 14.95 -5.21
CA TYR A 11 -2.53 14.13 -5.87
C TYR A 11 -1.87 13.57 -7.13
N ILE A 12 -1.28 12.38 -7.02
CA ILE A 12 -0.75 11.64 -8.14
C ILE A 12 -1.96 11.26 -8.98
N ILE A 13 -2.05 11.78 -10.20
CA ILE A 13 -2.94 11.21 -11.20
C ILE A 13 -2.41 9.80 -11.45
N MET A 14 -3.02 8.80 -10.81
CA MET A 14 -2.64 7.39 -11.00
C MET A 14 -2.97 7.03 -12.45
N LYS A 15 -1.94 6.91 -13.28
CA LYS A 15 -2.08 6.56 -14.69
C LYS A 15 -1.84 5.07 -14.86
N LEU A 16 -2.86 4.37 -15.36
CA LEU A 16 -2.73 3.01 -15.86
C LEU A 16 -1.97 3.02 -17.18
N ILE A 17 -0.93 2.20 -17.28
CA ILE A 17 -0.18 1.95 -18.51
C ILE A 17 -0.41 0.48 -18.89
N ILE A 18 -0.74 0.24 -20.15
CA ILE A 18 -0.85 -1.10 -20.72
C ILE A 18 0.09 -1.13 -21.93
N GLU A 19 1.01 -2.07 -21.96
CA GLU A 19 1.98 -2.23 -23.04
C GLU A 19 2.03 -3.68 -23.52
N LYS A 20 2.26 -3.88 -24.82
CA LYS A 20 2.49 -5.21 -25.39
C LYS A 20 3.84 -5.73 -24.89
N ASP A 21 3.85 -6.94 -24.33
CA ASP A 21 5.06 -7.58 -23.80
C ASP A 21 5.11 -9.04 -24.28
N GLY A 22 6.04 -9.35 -25.19
CA GLY A 22 6.09 -10.65 -25.87
C GLY A 22 4.74 -11.05 -26.47
N GLU A 23 4.25 -12.24 -26.10
CA GLU A 23 2.96 -12.76 -26.54
C GLU A 23 1.76 -12.14 -25.78
N GLY A 24 1.99 -11.45 -24.67
CA GLY A 24 0.94 -10.90 -23.81
C GLY A 24 0.99 -9.39 -23.67
N TYR A 25 0.51 -8.91 -22.52
CA TYR A 25 0.40 -7.51 -22.16
C TYR A 25 0.81 -7.33 -20.71
N LEU A 26 1.57 -6.27 -20.44
CA LEU A 26 1.93 -5.82 -19.11
C LEU A 26 1.07 -4.60 -18.74
N ALA A 27 0.27 -4.73 -17.68
CA ALA A 27 -0.44 -3.61 -17.07
C ALA A 27 0.33 -3.11 -15.85
N LYS A 28 0.52 -1.80 -15.69
CA LYS A 28 1.25 -1.20 -14.56
C LYS A 28 0.70 0.18 -14.17
N ILE A 29 0.94 0.59 -12.93
CA ILE A 29 0.64 1.95 -12.46
C ILE A 29 1.89 2.82 -12.53
N GLU A 30 1.80 3.94 -13.24
CA GLU A 30 2.88 4.92 -13.35
C GLU A 30 3.36 5.39 -11.97
N GLY A 31 4.68 5.33 -11.72
CA GLY A 31 5.29 5.73 -10.46
C GLY A 31 5.27 4.67 -9.36
N HIS A 32 4.77 3.47 -9.62
CA HIS A 32 4.73 2.38 -8.64
C HIS A 32 5.43 1.11 -9.17
N GLU A 33 6.66 0.87 -8.73
CA GLU A 33 7.50 -0.25 -9.19
C GLU A 33 6.89 -1.63 -8.89
N ASN A 34 6.08 -1.76 -7.83
CA ASN A 34 5.50 -3.02 -7.40
C ASN A 34 4.05 -3.23 -7.88
N LEU A 35 3.48 -2.28 -8.63
CA LEU A 35 2.10 -2.36 -9.14
C LEU A 35 2.10 -2.67 -10.63
N PHE A 36 2.31 -3.94 -10.96
CA PHE A 36 2.24 -4.45 -12.33
C PHE A 36 1.71 -5.89 -12.36
N ALA A 37 1.16 -6.29 -13.51
CA ALA A 37 0.75 -7.66 -13.78
C ALA A 37 0.77 -7.98 -15.29
N PHE A 38 1.10 -9.22 -15.63
CA PHE A 38 1.16 -9.72 -17.00
C PHE A 38 0.00 -10.69 -17.28
N ALA A 39 -0.59 -10.62 -18.48
CA ALA A 39 -1.48 -11.66 -18.98
C ALA A 39 -1.50 -11.72 -20.52
N TYR A 40 -2.15 -12.74 -21.10
CA TYR A 40 -2.19 -12.95 -22.56
C TYR A 40 -3.16 -12.01 -23.29
N SER A 41 -4.07 -11.34 -22.58
CA SER A 41 -4.94 -10.29 -23.11
C SER A 41 -4.89 -9.03 -22.24
N GLU A 42 -5.15 -7.86 -22.84
CA GLU A 42 -5.22 -6.58 -22.10
C GLU A 42 -6.21 -6.65 -20.93
N LYS A 43 -7.38 -7.26 -21.18
CA LYS A 43 -8.43 -7.43 -20.17
C LYS A 43 -7.94 -8.24 -18.98
N GLU A 44 -7.27 -9.36 -19.23
CA GLU A 44 -6.74 -10.19 -18.14
C GLU A 44 -5.61 -9.46 -17.40
N ALA A 45 -4.74 -8.72 -18.09
CA ALA A 45 -3.64 -8.00 -17.44
C ALA A 45 -4.19 -6.93 -16.47
N ILE A 46 -5.29 -6.26 -16.83
CA ILE A 46 -5.99 -5.32 -15.95
C ILE A 46 -6.60 -6.04 -14.74
N ILE A 47 -7.23 -7.21 -14.94
CA ILE A 47 -7.81 -8.00 -13.85
C ILE A 47 -6.72 -8.45 -12.88
N GLU A 48 -5.58 -8.92 -13.39
CA GLU A 48 -4.46 -9.33 -12.54
C GLU A 48 -3.85 -8.14 -11.81
N LEU A 49 -3.71 -6.99 -12.46
CA LEU A 49 -3.23 -5.78 -11.79
C LEU A 49 -4.18 -5.35 -10.65
N LYS A 50 -5.50 -5.46 -10.86
CA LYS A 50 -6.49 -5.24 -9.79
C LYS A 50 -6.24 -6.19 -8.61
N ASN A 51 -6.02 -7.48 -8.87
CA ASN A 51 -5.76 -8.46 -7.81
C ASN A 51 -4.48 -8.13 -7.02
N VAL A 52 -3.42 -7.68 -7.71
CA VAL A 52 -2.17 -7.22 -7.07
C VAL A 52 -2.42 -6.01 -6.17
N VAL A 53 -3.21 -5.04 -6.64
CA VAL A 53 -3.59 -3.86 -5.83
C VAL A 53 -4.38 -4.27 -4.59
N GLU A 54 -5.36 -5.18 -4.73
CA GLU A 54 -6.15 -5.69 -3.61
C GLU A 54 -5.26 -6.40 -2.57
N MET A 55 -4.32 -7.24 -3.01
CA MET A 55 -3.36 -7.90 -2.13
C MET A 55 -2.50 -6.89 -1.35
N ILE A 56 -2.03 -5.83 -1.99
CA ILE A 56 -1.22 -4.79 -1.34
C ILE A 56 -2.06 -3.96 -0.37
N MET A 57 -3.33 -3.70 -0.68
CA MET A 57 -4.26 -3.05 0.24
C MET A 57 -4.44 -3.87 1.51
N ASP A 58 -4.65 -5.18 1.38
CA ASP A 58 -4.82 -6.09 2.52
C ASP A 58 -3.55 -6.11 3.39
N TYR A 59 -2.36 -6.17 2.77
CA TYR A 59 -1.08 -6.09 3.49
C TYR A 59 -0.95 -4.78 4.30
N HIS A 60 -1.28 -3.63 3.71
CA HIS A 60 -1.22 -2.36 4.43
C HIS A 60 -2.25 -2.27 5.57
N LEU A 61 -3.44 -2.87 5.41
CA LEU A 61 -4.43 -2.92 6.48
C LEU A 61 -3.94 -3.76 7.66
N GLU A 62 -3.24 -4.86 7.40
CA GLU A 62 -2.60 -5.67 8.44
C GLU A 62 -1.54 -4.86 9.21
N GLN A 63 -0.65 -4.14 8.51
CA GLN A 63 0.34 -3.26 9.15
C GLN A 63 -0.31 -2.19 10.04
N ILE A 64 -1.37 -1.52 9.54
CA ILE A 64 -2.12 -0.53 10.33
C ILE A 64 -2.71 -1.17 11.58
N ASN A 65 -3.16 -2.42 11.51
CA ASN A 65 -3.71 -3.12 12.66
C ASN A 65 -2.63 -3.43 13.71
N GLU A 66 -1.44 -3.87 13.29
CA GLU A 66 -0.29 -4.06 14.18
C GLU A 66 0.09 -2.74 14.89
N GLU A 67 0.17 -1.64 14.14
CA GLU A 67 0.46 -0.31 14.68
C GLU A 67 -0.60 0.15 15.71
N ARG A 68 -1.89 -0.14 15.47
CA ARG A 68 -2.96 0.15 16.44
C ARG A 68 -2.76 -0.61 17.74
N ILE A 69 -2.38 -1.89 17.68
CA ILE A 69 -2.10 -2.71 18.87
C ILE A 69 -0.91 -2.10 19.64
N ILE A 70 0.17 -1.75 18.94
CA ILE A 70 1.35 -1.12 19.54
C ILE A 70 0.97 0.20 20.22
N ARG A 71 0.26 1.09 19.53
CA ARG A 71 -0.22 2.38 20.09
C ARG A 71 -1.04 2.16 21.35
N ASN A 72 -2.01 1.24 21.33
CA ASN A 72 -2.86 0.97 22.48
C ASN A 72 -2.03 0.45 23.68
N ARG A 73 -1.01 -0.39 23.42
CA ARG A 73 -0.10 -0.85 24.47
C ARG A 73 0.68 0.32 25.08
N LEU A 74 1.20 1.22 24.25
CA LEU A 74 1.92 2.41 24.71
C LEU A 74 1.03 3.33 25.55
N ILE A 75 -0.22 3.58 25.13
CA ILE A 75 -1.21 4.36 25.90
C ILE A 75 -1.39 3.75 27.29
N SER A 76 -1.63 2.43 27.37
CA SER A 76 -1.85 1.75 28.66
C SER A 76 -0.62 1.81 29.58
N THR A 77 0.59 1.84 29.01
CA THR A 77 1.84 1.96 29.76
C THR A 77 2.01 3.38 30.31
N VAL A 78 1.68 4.41 29.53
CA VAL A 78 1.70 5.81 30.00
C VAL A 78 0.72 6.03 31.15
N GLU A 79 -0.51 5.50 31.03
CA GLU A 79 -1.52 5.58 32.08
C GLU A 79 -1.06 4.94 33.39
N LYS A 80 -0.37 3.80 33.33
CA LYS A 80 0.20 3.15 34.53
C LYS A 80 1.19 4.03 35.28
N TYR A 81 2.04 4.75 34.56
CA TYR A 81 2.99 5.68 35.19
C TYR A 81 2.31 6.92 35.77
N ALA A 82 1.22 7.38 35.17
CA ALA A 82 0.47 8.54 35.66
C ALA A 82 -0.23 8.32 37.00
N VAL A 83 -0.53 7.05 37.36
CA VAL A 83 -1.19 6.69 38.64
C VAL A 83 -0.17 6.40 39.76
N GLN A 84 1.11 6.25 39.43
CA GLN A 84 2.18 5.96 40.41
C GLN A 84 2.88 7.21 40.97
N VAL A 85 2.31 8.41 40.74
CA VAL A 85 2.81 9.71 41.25
C VAL A 85 1.85 10.27 42.29
#